data_AF-A0A180GZQ1-F1
#
_entry.id   AF-A0A180GZQ1-F1
#
_cell.length_a   1.000
_cell.length_b   1.000
_cell.length_c   1.000
_cell.angle_alpha   90.00
_cell.angle_beta   90.00
_cell.angle_gamma   90.00
#
_symmetry.space_group_name_H-M   'P 1'
#
loop_
_entity.id
_entity.type
_entity.pdbx_description
1 polymer ?
#
loop_
_entity_poly.entity_id
_entity_poly.type
_entity_poly.pdbx_seq_one_letter_code
_entity_poly.pdbx_strand_id
1 'polypeptide(L)'
;MAYDESNSSDSSIGRKPTMKVPKFTGENFEIWEKKIRMVLVEFNLENFIDLILASYEVWVRWEDTQFNDNMAAYISSIEECLAKFDSLGMIVPDFVICCSIISRITKKIRPFLMQSLFGDLNSLGKPKHVIN
;
A
#
# COMPACT_ATOMS: atom_id res chain seq x y z
N MET A 1 -46.09 -50.13 -10.95
CA MET A 1 -45.86 -49.68 -12.34
C MET A 1 -44.51 -49.00 -12.37
N ALA A 2 -43.56 -49.58 -13.10
CA ALA A 2 -42.24 -49.02 -13.35
C ALA A 2 -42.33 -47.94 -14.43
N TYR A 3 -41.51 -46.90 -14.31
CA TYR A 3 -41.07 -46.09 -15.43
C TYR A 3 -39.57 -45.80 -15.25
N ASP A 4 -38.77 -46.56 -15.98
CA ASP A 4 -37.43 -46.18 -16.41
C ASP A 4 -37.52 -45.05 -17.45
N GLU A 5 -36.56 -44.13 -17.41
CA GLU A 5 -35.66 -43.76 -18.52
C GLU A 5 -35.13 -42.33 -18.35
N SER A 6 -33.86 -42.28 -17.95
CA SER A 6 -32.78 -41.50 -18.56
C SER A 6 -33.17 -40.33 -19.48
N ASN A 7 -32.80 -39.12 -19.06
CA ASN A 7 -32.22 -38.18 -20.00
C ASN A 7 -31.01 -37.46 -19.40
N SER A 8 -29.85 -37.97 -19.80
CA SER A 8 -28.56 -37.30 -19.76
C SER A 8 -28.71 -35.89 -20.36
N SER A 9 -28.51 -34.88 -19.53
CA SER A 9 -28.18 -33.54 -20.00
C SER A 9 -26.75 -33.27 -19.55
N ASP A 10 -25.82 -33.83 -20.33
CA ASP A 10 -24.42 -33.40 -20.33
C ASP A 10 -24.38 -31.95 -20.84
N SER A 11 -24.63 -30.98 -19.96
CA SER A 11 -24.33 -29.59 -20.26
C SER A 11 -22.82 -29.40 -20.11
N SER A 12 -22.10 -29.82 -21.15
CA SER A 12 -20.77 -29.30 -21.50
C SER A 12 -20.90 -27.82 -21.84
N ILE A 13 -21.26 -27.02 -20.84
CA ILE A 13 -21.05 -25.58 -20.83
C ILE A 13 -19.55 -25.46 -20.67
N GLY A 14 -18.90 -25.13 -21.79
CA GLY A 14 -17.48 -24.82 -21.85
C GLY A 14 -17.11 -23.95 -20.66
N ARG A 15 -16.41 -24.54 -19.69
CA ARG A 15 -15.81 -23.79 -18.59
C ARG A 15 -14.84 -22.83 -19.24
N LYS A 16 -15.27 -21.57 -19.44
CA LYS A 16 -14.35 -20.45 -19.50
C LYS A 16 -13.37 -20.66 -18.34
N PRO A 17 -12.06 -20.72 -18.57
CA PRO A 17 -11.10 -20.75 -17.48
C PRO A 17 -11.38 -19.50 -16.65
N THR A 18 -12.00 -19.67 -15.50
CA THR A 18 -12.11 -18.59 -14.52
C THR A 18 -10.71 -18.45 -13.96
N MET A 19 -9.88 -17.68 -14.67
CA MET A 19 -8.58 -17.26 -14.17
C MET A 19 -8.85 -16.55 -12.85
N LYS A 20 -8.67 -17.27 -11.74
CA LYS A 20 -8.73 -16.69 -10.41
C LYS A 20 -7.59 -15.69 -10.36
N VAL A 21 -7.93 -14.42 -10.17
CA VAL A 21 -6.95 -13.37 -9.89
C VAL A 21 -6.11 -13.87 -8.72
N PRO A 22 -4.79 -14.06 -8.89
CA PRO A 22 -3.99 -14.62 -7.81
C PRO A 22 -3.97 -13.62 -6.66
N LYS A 23 -4.18 -14.11 -5.44
CA LYS A 23 -4.01 -13.30 -4.24
C LYS A 23 -2.52 -13.20 -3.95
N PHE A 24 -1.98 -11.99 -3.98
CA PHE A 24 -0.60 -11.73 -3.59
C PHE A 24 -0.53 -11.74 -2.07
N THR A 25 0.01 -12.81 -1.51
CA THR A 25 0.38 -12.90 -0.09
C THR A 25 1.90 -12.89 -0.02
N GLY A 26 2.52 -12.39 1.05
CA GLY A 26 3.99 -12.39 1.14
C GLY A 26 4.60 -13.79 0.90
N GLU A 27 3.88 -14.85 1.26
CA GLU A 27 4.26 -16.25 1.09
C GLU A 27 4.40 -16.71 -0.37
N ASN A 28 3.77 -16.02 -1.33
CA ASN A 28 3.87 -16.37 -2.75
C ASN A 28 4.75 -15.40 -3.55
N PHE A 29 5.54 -14.57 -2.87
CA PHE A 29 6.48 -13.64 -3.47
C PHE A 29 7.47 -14.32 -4.41
N GLU A 30 8.13 -15.42 -4.00
CA GLU A 30 9.10 -16.12 -4.86
C GLU A 30 8.47 -16.65 -6.16
N ILE A 31 7.23 -17.15 -6.09
CA ILE A 31 6.51 -17.67 -7.26
C ILE A 31 6.16 -16.51 -8.19
N TRP A 32 5.74 -15.39 -7.63
CA TRP A 32 5.43 -14.18 -8.39
C TRP A 32 6.66 -13.55 -9.02
N GLU A 33 7.75 -13.46 -8.28
CA GLU A 33 9.04 -12.99 -8.78
C GLU A 33 9.50 -13.85 -9.97
N LYS A 34 9.47 -15.18 -9.84
CA LYS A 34 9.81 -16.10 -10.95
C LYS A 34 8.91 -15.90 -12.17
N LYS A 35 7.60 -15.70 -11.98
CA LYS A 35 6.67 -15.42 -13.09
C LYS A 35 6.96 -14.09 -13.77
N ILE A 36 7.25 -13.05 -13.01
CA ILE A 36 7.60 -11.73 -13.54
C ILE A 36 8.95 -11.81 -14.27
N ARG A 37 9.97 -12.48 -13.69
CA ARG A 37 11.26 -12.75 -14.37
C ARG A 37 11.04 -13.42 -15.70
N MET A 38 10.25 -14.50 -15.74
CA MET A 38 9.97 -15.24 -16.97
C MET A 38 9.35 -14.35 -18.06
N VAL A 39 8.33 -13.56 -17.71
CA VAL A 39 7.70 -12.63 -18.66
C VAL A 39 8.71 -11.57 -19.12
N LEU A 40 9.47 -10.96 -18.20
CA LEU A 40 10.46 -9.94 -18.57
C LEU A 40 11.58 -10.49 -19.47
N VAL A 41 12.02 -11.74 -19.26
CA VAL A 41 13.00 -12.42 -20.12
C VAL A 41 12.47 -12.55 -21.55
N GLU A 42 11.19 -12.90 -21.74
CA GLU A 42 10.58 -12.97 -23.09
C GLU A 42 10.66 -11.63 -23.85
N PHE A 43 10.72 -10.51 -23.12
CA PHE A 43 10.85 -9.16 -23.67
C PHE A 43 12.28 -8.58 -23.62
N ASN A 44 13.30 -9.37 -23.22
CA ASN A 44 14.68 -8.91 -22.96
C ASN A 44 14.77 -7.78 -21.92
N LEU A 45 13.86 -7.77 -20.95
CA LEU A 45 13.78 -6.79 -19.86
C LEU A 45 14.26 -7.37 -18.51
N GLU A 46 15.03 -8.46 -18.52
CA GLU A 46 15.51 -9.11 -17.30
C GLU A 46 16.28 -8.17 -16.37
N ASN A 47 17.05 -7.23 -16.92
CA ASN A 47 17.78 -6.21 -16.16
C ASN A 47 16.85 -5.21 -15.43
N PHE A 48 15.57 -5.15 -15.80
CA PHE A 48 14.60 -4.27 -15.13
C PHE A 48 14.07 -4.88 -13.84
N ILE A 49 14.16 -6.19 -13.63
CA ILE A 49 13.59 -6.76 -12.40
C ILE A 49 14.38 -6.32 -11.17
N ASP A 50 15.70 -6.25 -11.26
CA ASP A 50 16.52 -5.81 -10.14
C ASP A 50 16.24 -4.33 -9.82
N LEU A 51 15.99 -3.52 -10.86
CA LEU A 51 15.53 -2.13 -10.70
C LEU A 51 14.13 -2.06 -10.06
N ILE A 52 13.20 -2.92 -10.48
CA ILE A 52 11.84 -2.99 -9.90
C ILE A 52 11.93 -3.38 -8.42
N LEU A 53 12.71 -4.40 -8.08
CA LEU A 53 12.88 -4.86 -6.71
C LEU A 53 13.54 -3.78 -5.84
N ALA A 54 14.61 -3.16 -6.32
CA ALA A 54 15.27 -2.05 -5.62
C ALA A 54 14.31 -0.87 -5.41
N SER A 55 13.52 -0.51 -6.42
CA SER A 55 12.52 0.56 -6.31
C SER A 55 11.43 0.23 -5.29
N TYR A 56 10.99 -1.03 -5.24
CA TYR A 56 10.00 -1.50 -4.29
C TYR A 56 10.51 -1.44 -2.85
N GLU A 57 11.77 -1.82 -2.59
CA GLU A 57 12.36 -1.71 -1.26
C GLU A 57 12.42 -0.26 -0.76
N VAL A 58 12.80 0.67 -1.64
CA VAL A 58 12.79 2.11 -1.31
C VAL A 58 11.36 2.59 -1.05
N TRP A 59 10.39 2.12 -1.84
CA TRP A 59 8.97 2.42 -1.65
C TRP A 59 8.42 1.92 -0.32
N VAL A 60 8.74 0.68 0.08
CA VAL A 60 8.33 0.14 1.39
C VAL A 60 8.91 1.00 2.52
N ARG A 61 10.20 1.35 2.45
CA ARG A 61 10.82 2.24 3.44
C ARG A 61 10.13 3.61 3.49
N TRP A 62 9.80 4.18 2.33
CA TRP A 62 9.05 5.42 2.23
C TRP A 62 7.68 5.31 2.91
N GLU A 63 6.95 4.21 2.69
CA GLU A 63 5.66 3.94 3.33
C GLU A 63 5.77 3.79 4.85
N ASP A 64 6.79 3.09 5.34
CA ASP A 64 7.05 2.87 6.77
C ASP A 64 7.56 4.11 7.50
N THR A 65 8.05 5.12 6.77
CA THR A 65 8.50 6.37 7.38
C THR A 65 7.31 7.14 7.94
N GLN A 66 7.15 7.12 9.27
CA GLN A 66 6.12 7.86 9.99
C GLN A 66 6.68 9.14 10.62
N PHE A 67 5.84 10.18 10.70
CA PHE A 67 6.19 11.38 11.47
C PHE A 67 6.28 11.02 12.95
N ASN A 68 7.38 11.35 13.64
CA ASN A 68 7.53 11.07 15.07
C ASN A 68 7.83 12.31 15.92
N ASP A 69 7.09 13.41 15.72
CA ASP A 69 7.22 14.69 16.45
C ASP A 69 8.60 15.37 16.33
N ASN A 70 9.47 14.83 15.47
CA ASN A 70 10.72 15.42 15.05
C ASN A 70 10.66 15.65 13.54
N MET A 71 10.38 16.88 13.15
CA MET A 71 10.22 17.26 11.75
C MET A 71 11.53 17.16 10.96
N ALA A 72 12.67 17.53 11.56
CA ALA A 72 13.96 17.47 10.90
C ALA A 72 14.35 16.03 10.58
N ALA A 73 14.25 15.12 11.55
CA ALA A 73 14.53 13.70 11.34
C ALA A 73 13.60 13.08 10.29
N TYR A 74 12.31 13.41 10.33
CA TYR A 74 11.34 12.93 9.34
C TYR A 74 11.66 13.43 7.92
N ILE A 75 11.99 14.72 7.75
CA ILE A 75 12.38 15.27 6.44
C ILE A 75 13.64 14.57 5.94
N SER A 76 14.66 14.39 6.78
CA SER A 76 15.89 13.69 6.40
C SER A 76 15.64 12.24 5.94
N SER A 77 14.75 11.50 6.61
CA SER A 77 14.37 10.14 6.17
C SER A 77 13.65 10.13 4.82
N ILE A 78 12.82 11.13 4.56
CA ILE A 78 12.15 11.32 3.26
C ILE A 78 13.18 11.66 2.18
N GLU A 79 14.09 12.61 2.42
CA GLU A 79 15.18 12.98 1.50
C GLU A 79 16.09 11.80 1.17
N GLU A 80 16.42 10.95 2.16
CA GLU A 80 17.20 9.73 1.93
C GLU A 80 16.50 8.77 0.96
N CYS A 81 15.17 8.63 1.08
CA CYS A 81 14.40 7.81 0.14
C CYS A 81 14.35 8.45 -1.26
N LEU A 82 14.19 9.78 -1.36
CA LEU A 82 14.23 10.49 -2.64
C LEU A 82 15.58 10.34 -3.33
N ALA A 83 16.68 10.49 -2.60
CA ALA A 83 18.02 10.29 -3.13
C ALA A 83 18.23 8.86 -3.66
N LYS A 84 17.65 7.85 -2.98
CA LYS A 84 17.68 6.47 -3.46
C LYS A 84 16.84 6.29 -4.74
N PHE A 85 15.64 6.86 -4.81
CA PHE A 85 14.86 6.87 -6.06
C PHE A 85 15.63 7.54 -7.20
N ASP A 86 16.25 8.70 -6.96
CA ASP A 86 17.05 9.41 -7.96
C ASP A 86 18.26 8.57 -8.43
N SER A 87 18.94 7.88 -7.51
CA SER A 87 20.03 6.95 -7.84
C SER A 87 19.61 5.76 -8.70
N LEU A 88 18.33 5.38 -8.64
CA LEU A 88 17.70 4.36 -9.49
C LEU A 88 17.16 4.95 -10.81
N GLY A 89 17.36 6.25 -11.06
CA GLY A 89 16.85 6.95 -12.25
C GLY A 89 15.35 7.23 -12.19
N MET A 90 14.74 7.21 -11.00
CA MET A 90 13.31 7.46 -10.81
C MET A 90 13.05 8.90 -10.35
N ILE A 91 12.16 9.58 -11.06
CA ILE A 91 11.71 10.93 -10.70
C ILE A 91 10.36 10.81 -9.99
N VAL A 92 10.33 11.13 -8.70
CA VAL A 92 9.09 11.20 -7.93
C VAL A 92 8.48 12.60 -8.10
N PRO A 93 7.23 12.72 -8.61
CA PRO A 93 6.63 14.03 -8.79
C PRO A 93 6.43 14.79 -7.47
N ASP A 94 6.72 16.09 -7.46
CA ASP A 94 6.61 16.95 -6.25
C ASP A 94 5.26 16.85 -5.55
N PHE A 95 4.15 16.81 -6.31
CA PHE A 95 2.82 16.73 -5.72
C PHE A 95 2.61 15.41 -4.95
N VAL A 96 3.25 14.31 -5.37
CA VAL A 96 3.20 13.02 -4.65
C VAL A 96 3.96 13.14 -3.33
N ILE A 97 5.11 13.81 -3.33
CA ILE A 97 5.92 14.10 -2.14
C ILE A 97 5.08 14.92 -1.15
N CYS A 98 4.52 16.04 -1.61
CA CYS A 98 3.69 16.93 -0.78
C CYS A 98 2.48 16.21 -0.19
N CYS A 99 1.69 15.50 -1.02
CA CYS A 99 0.52 14.74 -0.56
C CYS A 99 0.90 13.67 0.47
N SER A 100 2.02 12.98 0.27
CA SER A 100 2.51 11.95 1.19
C SER A 100 2.91 12.53 2.55
N ILE A 101 3.64 13.65 2.56
CA ILE A 101 4.03 14.37 3.78
C ILE A 101 2.79 14.82 4.55
N ILE A 102 1.87 15.52 3.88
CA ILE A 102 0.62 16.01 4.50
C ILE A 102 -0.19 14.84 5.07
N SER A 103 -0.34 13.74 4.31
CA SER A 103 -1.09 12.56 4.76
C SER A 103 -0.49 11.95 6.04
N ARG A 104 0.84 11.81 6.15
CA ARG A 104 1.49 11.22 7.32
C ARG A 104 1.43 12.12 8.55
N ILE A 105 1.71 13.41 8.37
CA ILE A 105 1.60 14.39 9.46
C ILE A 105 0.16 14.44 9.97
N THR A 106 -0.82 14.58 9.07
CA THR A 106 -2.24 14.65 9.48
C THR A 106 -2.76 13.35 10.08
N LYS A 107 -2.29 12.17 9.63
CA LYS A 107 -2.65 10.88 10.23
C LYS A 107 -2.19 10.76 11.68
N LYS A 108 -1.01 11.26 12.05
CA LYS A 108 -0.54 11.25 13.45
C LYS A 108 -1.12 12.40 14.28
N ILE A 109 -1.25 13.59 13.69
CA ILE A 109 -1.85 14.74 14.36
C ILE A 109 -3.34 14.50 14.62
N ARG A 110 -4.06 13.72 13.81
CA ARG A 110 -5.50 13.44 14.01
C ARG A 110 -5.83 12.78 15.36
N PRO A 111 -5.22 11.66 15.78
CA PRO A 111 -5.48 11.08 17.11
C PRO A 111 -5.01 12.00 18.23
N PHE A 112 -3.92 12.76 18.07
CA PHE A 112 -3.49 13.75 19.06
C PHE A 112 -4.47 14.93 19.20
N LEU A 113 -4.90 15.52 18.07
CA LEU A 113 -5.94 16.54 18.02
C LEU A 113 -7.26 16.01 18.57
N MET A 114 -7.65 14.78 18.24
CA MET A 114 -8.85 14.19 18.81
C MET A 114 -8.70 13.90 20.30
N GLN A 115 -7.54 13.48 20.80
CA GLN A 115 -7.30 13.39 22.24
C GLN A 115 -7.35 14.76 22.92
N SER A 116 -6.81 15.80 22.30
CA SER A 116 -6.86 17.17 22.84
C SER A 116 -8.28 17.76 22.81
N LEU A 117 -9.03 17.54 21.72
CA LEU A 117 -10.38 18.08 21.54
C LEU A 117 -11.45 17.29 22.33
N PHE A 118 -11.32 15.96 22.40
CA PHE A 118 -12.28 15.07 23.07
C PHE A 118 -11.85 14.69 24.49
N GLY A 119 -10.56 14.77 24.84
CA GLY A 119 -10.11 14.74 26.23
C GLY A 119 -10.68 15.91 27.04
N ASP A 120 -10.90 17.05 26.36
CA ASP A 120 -11.60 18.22 26.89
C ASP A 120 -13.14 18.06 26.95
N LEU A 121 -13.75 17.01 26.37
CA LEU A 121 -15.18 16.78 26.62
C LEU A 121 -15.47 16.43 28.08
N ASN A 122 -14.49 15.85 28.79
CA ASN A 122 -14.59 15.63 30.23
C ASN A 122 -14.48 16.93 31.05
N SER A 123 -13.89 18.00 30.49
CA SER A 123 -13.83 19.33 31.09
C SER A 123 -15.09 20.16 30.76
N LEU A 124 -15.75 19.89 29.61
CA LEU A 124 -17.03 20.46 29.21
C LEU A 124 -18.25 20.00 30.03
N GLY A 125 -18.09 18.97 30.88
CA GLY A 125 -19.11 18.55 31.85
C GLY A 125 -19.40 19.58 32.95
N LYS A 126 -18.66 20.69 33.02
CA LYS A 126 -18.92 21.81 33.93
C LYS A 126 -18.97 23.14 33.18
N PRO A 127 -20.11 23.50 32.58
CA PRO A 127 -20.32 24.86 32.11
C PRO A 127 -20.64 25.74 33.33
N LYS A 128 -19.61 26.27 34.01
CA LYS A 128 -19.64 27.52 34.79
C LYS A 128 -18.28 27.84 35.41
N HIS A 129 -17.86 29.09 35.17
CA HIS A 129 -16.67 29.80 35.67
C HIS A 129 -15.45 29.83 34.73
N VAL A 130 -15.68 30.39 33.54
CA VAL A 130 -14.72 31.31 32.92
C VAL A 130 -15.51 32.59 32.64
N ILE A 131 -15.56 33.49 33.63
CA ILE A 131 -15.67 34.96 33.54
C ILE A 131 -15.71 35.47 35.00
N ASN A 132 -14.76 36.35 35.29
CA ASN A 132 -14.42 37.07 36.53
C ASN A 132 -13.63 36.30 37.59
#